data_AF-A0A377B740-F1
#
_entry.id   AF-A0A377B740-F1
#
_cell.length_a   1.000
_cell.length_b   1.000
_cell.length_c   1.000
_cell.angle_alpha   90.00
_cell.angle_beta   90.00
_cell.angle_gamma   90.00
#
_symmetry.space_group_name_H-M   'P 1'
#
loop_
_entity.id
_entity.type
_entity.pdbx_description
1 polymer ?
#
loop_
_entity_poly.entity_id
_entity_poly.type
_entity_poly.pdbx_seq_one_letter_code
_entity_poly.pdbx_strand_id
1 'polypeptide(L)'
;MAGVSAALPFVIGGGILVALANMLVQFGLPYTDMSKGAPSFTWVVESIGYLGFTFMIPIMGAYIASSIADKPAFAPAFLVCYLANDKALLGTQSGAGFLGAVVLGLAIGYFVFWFRKVRLGKALQPLLGSMLIPFVTLLVFGVLTYYVIGPVMSDLIGGLLHFLNTIPPSMKFAAAFLVGAMLAFDMGGPINKTAWFFCFSLLEKHIYDWYAHRRRCRVDAARCGGSCDVHCAQTVYPTGKRGCQ
;
A
#
# COMPACT_ATOMS: atom_id res chain seq x y z
N MET A 1 12.42 12.98 3.52
CA MET A 1 11.16 13.26 4.24
C MET A 1 9.93 13.50 3.35
N ALA A 2 10.10 13.85 2.06
CA ALA A 2 8.96 14.15 1.18
C ALA A 2 8.04 12.95 0.88
N GLY A 3 8.62 11.74 0.75
CA GLY A 3 7.87 10.51 0.40
C GLY A 3 6.72 10.17 1.35
N VAL A 4 7.03 9.98 2.64
CA VAL A 4 6.03 9.57 3.65
C VAL A 4 4.95 10.64 3.83
N SER A 5 5.32 11.92 3.85
CA SER A 5 4.36 13.00 4.03
C SER A 5 3.42 13.17 2.83
N ALA A 6 3.85 12.84 1.62
CA ALA A 6 2.99 12.85 0.45
C ALA A 6 1.96 11.71 0.42
N ALA A 7 2.24 10.61 1.12
CA ALA A 7 1.34 9.47 1.20
C ALA A 7 0.18 9.68 2.20
N LEU A 8 0.38 10.50 3.24
CA LEU A 8 -0.60 10.72 4.32
C LEU A 8 -2.00 11.15 3.84
N PRO A 9 -2.15 12.13 2.93
CA PRO A 9 -3.48 12.57 2.50
C PRO A 9 -4.31 11.48 1.82
N PHE A 10 -3.65 10.56 1.12
CA PHE A 10 -4.32 9.43 0.44
C PHE A 10 -4.93 8.46 1.44
N VAL A 11 -4.19 8.16 2.51
CA VAL A 11 -4.64 7.23 3.55
C VAL A 11 -5.72 7.85 4.42
N ILE A 12 -5.56 9.12 4.81
CA ILE A 12 -6.53 9.82 5.64
C ILE A 12 -7.86 9.97 4.87
N GLY A 13 -7.80 10.43 3.62
CA GLY A 13 -8.99 10.54 2.77
C GLY A 13 -9.65 9.19 2.51
N GLY A 14 -8.85 8.18 2.17
CA GLY A 14 -9.35 6.82 1.91
C GLY A 14 -9.99 6.17 3.14
N GLY A 15 -9.34 6.27 4.29
CA GLY A 15 -9.83 5.69 5.54
C GLY A 15 -11.13 6.31 6.04
N ILE A 16 -11.31 7.63 5.89
CA ILE A 16 -12.56 8.30 6.26
C ILE A 16 -13.71 7.82 5.35
N LEU A 17 -13.48 7.66 4.05
CA LEU A 17 -14.50 7.15 3.12
C LEU A 17 -14.86 5.69 3.41
N VAL A 18 -13.88 4.83 3.68
CA VAL A 18 -14.14 3.43 4.09
C VAL A 18 -14.95 3.39 5.39
N ALA A 19 -14.61 4.21 6.38
CA ALA A 19 -15.35 4.29 7.63
C ALA A 19 -16.79 4.75 7.42
N LEU A 20 -17.00 5.79 6.59
CA LEU A 20 -18.32 6.30 6.26
C LEU A 20 -19.18 5.25 5.54
N ALA A 21 -18.61 4.56 4.54
CA ALA A 21 -19.32 3.49 3.84
C ALA A 21 -19.76 2.38 4.80
N ASN A 22 -18.87 1.94 5.70
CA ASN A 22 -19.17 0.92 6.68
C ASN A 22 -20.19 1.37 7.74
N MET A 23 -20.24 2.66 8.08
CA MET A 23 -21.31 3.22 8.92
C MET A 23 -22.65 3.21 8.18
N LEU A 24 -22.67 3.66 6.92
CA LEU A 24 -23.89 3.71 6.10
C LEU A 24 -24.52 2.32 5.90
N VAL A 25 -23.69 1.28 5.75
CA VAL A 25 -24.17 -0.11 5.70
C VAL A 25 -24.82 -0.54 7.02
N GLN A 26 -24.28 -0.12 8.18
CA GLN A 26 -24.89 -0.40 9.48
C GLN A 26 -26.22 0.33 9.69
N PHE A 27 -26.43 1.47 9.03
CA PHE A 27 -27.71 2.18 8.99
C PHE A 27 -28.74 1.57 8.02
N GLY A 28 -28.43 0.44 7.38
CA GLY A 28 -29.39 -0.33 6.57
C GLY A 28 -29.33 -0.05 5.07
N LEU A 29 -28.34 0.69 4.57
CA LEU A 29 -28.15 0.86 3.13
C LEU A 29 -27.66 -0.45 2.48
N PRO A 30 -28.17 -0.80 1.29
CA PRO A 30 -27.79 -2.02 0.59
C PRO A 30 -26.31 -1.99 0.22
N TYR A 31 -25.64 -3.13 0.31
CA TYR A 31 -24.28 -3.34 -0.17
C TYR A 31 -24.32 -4.29 -1.37
N THR A 32 -24.34 -3.72 -2.57
CA THR A 32 -24.35 -4.48 -3.82
C THR A 32 -23.04 -4.26 -4.57
N ASP A 33 -22.31 -5.37 -4.68
CA ASP A 33 -21.03 -5.46 -5.38
C ASP A 33 -21.24 -5.50 -6.90
N MET A 34 -20.24 -5.09 -7.70
CA MET A 34 -20.34 -5.05 -9.17
C MET A 34 -20.60 -6.43 -9.79
N SER A 35 -20.22 -7.52 -9.13
CA SER A 35 -20.46 -8.89 -9.62
C SER A 35 -21.92 -9.36 -9.51
N LYS A 36 -22.79 -8.64 -8.79
CA LYS A 36 -24.18 -9.04 -8.53
C LYS A 36 -25.23 -8.09 -9.13
N GLY A 37 -24.83 -7.04 -9.86
CA GLY A 37 -25.74 -6.07 -10.47
C GLY A 37 -25.21 -4.63 -10.45
N ALA A 38 -26.12 -3.64 -10.50
CA ALA A 38 -25.77 -2.22 -10.38
C ALA A 38 -25.12 -1.93 -9.01
N PRO A 39 -23.96 -1.25 -8.98
CA PRO A 39 -23.21 -1.03 -7.75
C PRO A 39 -23.99 -0.09 -6.81
N SER A 40 -24.07 -0.46 -5.52
CA SER A 40 -24.67 0.43 -4.53
C SER A 40 -23.76 1.62 -4.27
N PHE A 41 -24.36 2.75 -3.88
CA PHE A 41 -23.61 3.93 -3.47
C PHE A 41 -22.58 3.61 -2.37
N THR A 42 -22.94 2.77 -1.40
CA THR A 42 -22.05 2.31 -0.32
C THR A 42 -20.82 1.56 -0.83
N TRP A 43 -20.98 0.68 -1.82
CA TRP A 43 -19.87 -0.04 -2.42
C TRP A 43 -18.94 0.88 -3.21
N VAL A 44 -19.49 1.84 -3.95
CA VAL A 44 -18.70 2.82 -4.71
C VAL A 44 -17.88 3.70 -3.76
N VAL A 45 -18.48 4.21 -2.69
CA VAL A 45 -17.78 5.03 -1.68
C VAL A 45 -16.66 4.24 -1.01
N GLU A 46 -16.91 2.98 -0.65
CA GLU A 46 -15.90 2.11 -0.07
C GLU A 46 -14.75 1.84 -1.05
N SER A 47 -15.07 1.54 -2.31
CA SER A 47 -14.09 1.28 -3.37
C SER A 47 -13.18 2.48 -3.64
N ILE A 48 -13.74 3.70 -3.66
CA ILE A 48 -12.95 4.94 -3.75
C ILE A 48 -12.03 5.08 -2.53
N GLY A 49 -12.52 4.71 -1.35
CA GLY A 49 -11.72 4.66 -0.14
C GLY A 49 -10.52 3.71 -0.26
N TYR A 50 -10.74 2.51 -0.82
CA TYR A 50 -9.68 1.53 -1.07
C TYR A 50 -8.60 2.00 -2.06
N LEU A 51 -8.97 2.79 -3.08
CA LEU A 51 -7.99 3.39 -4.00
C LEU A 51 -6.97 4.26 -3.25
N GLY A 52 -7.38 4.95 -2.18
CA GLY A 52 -6.47 5.75 -1.34
C GLY A 52 -5.36 4.90 -0.70
N PHE A 53 -5.71 3.70 -0.23
CA PHE A 53 -4.72 2.76 0.32
C PHE A 53 -3.82 2.17 -0.78
N THR A 54 -4.38 1.86 -1.95
CA THR A 54 -3.61 1.33 -3.09
C THR A 54 -2.58 2.33 -3.61
N PHE A 55 -2.93 3.62 -3.70
CA PHE A 55 -2.02 4.65 -4.21
C PHE A 55 -1.05 5.22 -3.17
N MET A 56 -1.19 4.86 -1.89
CA MET A 56 -0.28 5.28 -0.82
C MET A 56 1.18 4.94 -1.16
N ILE A 57 1.47 3.66 -1.47
CA ILE A 57 2.84 3.22 -1.74
C ILE A 57 3.40 3.81 -3.05
N PRO A 58 2.67 3.79 -4.19
CA PRO A 58 3.13 4.40 -5.43
C PRO A 58 3.48 5.88 -5.29
N ILE A 59 2.65 6.66 -4.58
CA ILE A 59 2.92 8.07 -4.31
C ILE A 59 4.19 8.23 -3.48
N MET A 60 4.37 7.41 -2.44
CA MET A 60 5.58 7.48 -1.63
C MET A 60 6.83 7.27 -2.50
N GLY A 61 6.87 6.21 -3.31
CA GLY A 61 8.00 5.92 -4.19
C GLY A 61 8.26 7.04 -5.21
N ALA A 62 7.19 7.61 -5.77
CA ALA A 62 7.27 8.72 -6.71
C ALA A 62 7.88 9.99 -6.08
N TYR A 63 7.49 10.33 -4.84
CA TYR A 63 8.06 11.46 -4.13
C TYR A 63 9.49 11.21 -3.65
N ILE A 64 9.88 9.97 -3.36
CA ILE A 64 11.28 9.60 -3.10
C ILE A 64 12.12 9.85 -4.36
N ALA A 65 11.68 9.35 -5.52
CA ALA A 65 12.41 9.55 -6.78
C ALA A 65 12.48 11.04 -7.18
N SER A 66 11.37 11.75 -7.06
CA SER A 66 11.29 13.19 -7.34
C SER A 66 12.20 14.02 -6.43
N SER A 67 12.42 13.59 -5.18
CA SER A 67 13.36 14.28 -4.27
C SER A 67 14.82 14.19 -4.70
N ILE A 68 15.17 13.28 -5.61
CA ILE A 68 16.55 13.09 -6.13
C ILE A 68 16.69 13.70 -7.53
N ALA A 69 15.71 13.46 -8.41
CA ALA A 69 15.82 13.77 -9.84
C ALA A 69 14.68 14.65 -10.38
N ASP A 70 13.98 15.36 -9.49
CA ASP A 70 12.91 16.31 -9.77
C ASP A 70 11.70 15.68 -10.51
N LYS A 71 10.88 16.54 -11.10
CA LYS A 71 9.65 16.20 -11.84
C LYS A 71 9.77 15.05 -12.86
N PRO A 72 10.83 14.89 -13.68
CA PRO A 72 10.84 13.86 -14.71
C PRO A 72 10.92 12.42 -14.15
N ALA A 73 11.36 12.25 -12.89
CA ALA A 73 11.41 10.94 -12.24
C ALA A 73 10.08 10.51 -11.59
N PHE A 74 9.13 11.45 -11.41
CA PHE A 74 7.89 11.20 -10.67
C PHE A 74 6.99 10.15 -11.34
N ALA A 75 6.63 10.38 -12.61
CA ALA A 75 5.73 9.50 -13.37
C ALA A 75 6.27 8.06 -13.53
N PRO A 76 7.54 7.82 -13.94
CA PRO A 76 8.04 6.46 -14.07
C PRO A 76 8.13 5.76 -12.72
N ALA A 77 8.53 6.47 -11.65
CA ALA A 77 8.58 5.88 -10.30
C ALA A 77 7.20 5.50 -9.78
N PHE A 78 6.18 6.33 -10.00
CA PHE A 78 4.79 6.03 -9.63
C PHE A 78 4.30 4.73 -10.28
N LEU A 79 4.46 4.61 -11.60
CA LEU A 79 3.99 3.46 -12.36
C LEU A 79 4.74 2.17 -12.00
N VAL A 80 6.06 2.25 -11.84
CA VAL A 80 6.87 1.08 -11.44
C VAL A 80 6.53 0.64 -10.02
N CYS A 81 6.36 1.58 -9.08
CA CYS A 81 5.97 1.24 -7.71
C CYS A 81 4.53 0.71 -7.63
N TYR A 82 3.62 1.17 -8.49
CA TYR A 82 2.28 0.59 -8.64
C TYR A 82 2.38 -0.85 -9.14
N LEU A 83 3.12 -1.09 -10.21
CA LEU A 83 3.37 -2.44 -10.75
C LEU A 83 3.97 -3.37 -9.70
N ALA A 84 4.93 -2.88 -8.90
CA ALA A 84 5.58 -3.65 -7.83
C ALA A 84 4.63 -4.10 -6.70
N ASN A 85 3.54 -3.36 -6.49
CA ASN A 85 2.58 -3.61 -5.41
C ASN A 85 1.28 -4.27 -5.88
N ASP A 86 1.01 -4.21 -7.19
CA ASP A 86 -0.11 -4.91 -7.78
C ASP A 86 0.18 -6.42 -7.84
N LYS A 87 -0.45 -7.17 -6.94
CA LYS A 87 -0.27 -8.62 -6.81
C LYS A 87 -0.69 -9.38 -8.07
N ALA A 88 -1.70 -8.88 -8.79
CA ALA A 88 -2.21 -9.52 -9.99
C ALA A 88 -1.25 -9.33 -11.16
N LEU A 89 -0.68 -8.14 -11.30
CA LEU A 89 0.35 -7.88 -12.31
C LEU A 89 1.66 -8.61 -12.02
N LEU A 90 2.08 -8.67 -10.75
CA LEU A 90 3.37 -9.25 -10.38
C LEU A 90 3.32 -10.78 -10.19
N GLY A 91 2.14 -11.37 -10.02
CA GLY A 91 1.95 -12.79 -9.75
C GLY A 91 2.45 -13.23 -8.37
N THR A 92 2.62 -12.31 -7.41
CA THR A 92 3.14 -12.61 -6.07
C THR A 92 2.09 -12.39 -4.98
N GLN A 93 2.21 -13.14 -3.87
CA GLN A 93 1.20 -13.13 -2.79
C GLN A 93 1.24 -11.87 -1.93
N SER A 94 2.44 -11.30 -1.74
CA SER A 94 2.66 -10.20 -0.80
C SER A 94 2.75 -8.84 -1.49
N GLY A 95 3.28 -8.79 -2.72
CA GLY A 95 3.73 -7.55 -3.35
C GLY A 95 5.01 -7.01 -2.70
N ALA A 96 5.72 -6.11 -3.38
CA ALA A 96 6.99 -5.55 -2.90
C ALA A 96 6.82 -4.67 -1.64
N GLY A 97 5.59 -4.23 -1.35
CA GLY A 97 5.23 -3.45 -0.18
C GLY A 97 5.95 -2.10 -0.12
N PHE A 98 5.94 -1.54 1.09
CA PHE A 98 6.60 -0.28 1.36
C PHE A 98 8.10 -0.32 1.08
N LEU A 99 8.75 -1.43 1.43
CA LEU A 99 10.20 -1.60 1.33
C LEU A 99 10.62 -1.56 -0.15
N GLY A 100 9.86 -2.27 -1.00
CA GLY A 100 10.02 -2.21 -2.43
C GLY A 100 9.92 -0.79 -2.99
N ALA A 101 8.97 0.02 -2.52
CA ALA A 101 8.85 1.40 -2.99
C ALA A 101 9.97 2.34 -2.53
N VAL A 102 10.56 2.11 -1.34
CA VAL A 102 11.76 2.84 -0.93
C VAL A 102 12.94 2.48 -1.83
N VAL A 103 13.17 1.18 -2.06
CA VAL A 103 14.29 0.70 -2.89
C VAL A 103 14.11 1.15 -4.34
N LEU A 104 12.93 0.94 -4.93
CA LEU A 104 12.63 1.35 -6.30
C LEU A 104 12.64 2.87 -6.46
N GLY A 105 12.06 3.62 -5.52
CA GLY A 105 12.06 5.07 -5.54
C GLY A 105 13.49 5.65 -5.52
N LEU A 106 14.37 5.10 -4.69
CA LEU A 106 15.79 5.49 -4.66
C LEU A 106 16.52 5.08 -5.95
N ALA A 107 16.35 3.84 -6.40
CA ALA A 107 17.03 3.32 -7.60
C ALA A 107 16.65 4.11 -8.86
N ILE A 108 15.35 4.38 -9.04
CA ILE A 108 14.84 5.19 -10.16
C ILE A 108 15.31 6.64 -10.04
N GLY A 109 15.26 7.22 -8.84
CA GLY A 109 15.74 8.58 -8.59
C GLY A 109 17.21 8.75 -8.99
N TYR A 110 18.09 7.83 -8.56
CA TYR A 110 19.49 7.87 -8.96
C TYR A 110 19.68 7.60 -10.45
N PHE A 111 18.97 6.63 -11.04
CA PHE A 111 19.07 6.37 -12.47
C PHE A 111 18.75 7.60 -13.31
N VAL A 112 17.64 8.28 -13.01
CA VAL A 112 17.25 9.51 -13.73
C VAL A 112 18.26 10.63 -13.48
N PHE A 113 18.78 10.77 -12.25
CA PHE A 113 19.82 11.74 -11.94
C PHE A 113 21.06 11.58 -12.82
N TRP A 114 21.52 10.34 -13.02
CA TRP A 114 22.62 10.02 -13.92
C TRP A 114 22.26 10.21 -15.39
N PHE A 115 21.06 9.77 -15.80
CA PHE A 115 20.59 9.88 -17.18
C PHE A 115 20.47 11.34 -17.65
N ARG A 116 20.14 12.27 -16.75
CA ARG A 116 20.13 13.72 -17.04
C ARG A 116 21.50 14.29 -17.41
N LYS A 117 22.61 13.64 -17.01
CA LYS A 117 23.97 14.11 -17.33
C LYS A 117 24.40 13.78 -18.75
N VAL A 118 23.63 12.98 -19.49
CA VAL A 118 23.93 12.62 -20.88
C VAL A 118 23.75 13.87 -21.76
N ARG A 119 24.84 14.32 -22.39
CA ARG A 119 24.84 15.53 -23.22
C ARG A 119 24.21 15.23 -24.58
N LEU A 120 22.94 15.58 -24.74
CA LEU A 120 22.28 15.66 -26.05
C LEU A 120 22.43 17.07 -26.64
N GLY A 121 22.41 17.16 -27.98
CA GLY A 121 22.45 18.44 -28.70
C GLY A 121 21.33 19.39 -28.27
N LYS A 122 21.58 20.71 -28.36
CA LYS A 122 20.68 21.76 -27.84
C LYS A 122 19.21 21.64 -28.29
N ALA A 123 18.97 21.09 -29.48
CA ALA A 123 17.62 20.86 -30.01
C ALA A 123 16.83 19.74 -29.31
N LEU A 124 17.51 18.78 -28.68
CA LEU A 124 16.89 17.59 -28.08
C LEU A 124 16.77 17.67 -26.55
N GLN A 125 17.32 18.71 -25.91
CA GLN A 125 17.24 18.87 -24.45
C GLN A 125 15.80 18.97 -23.91
N PRO A 126 14.85 19.67 -24.57
CA PRO A 126 13.46 19.67 -24.12
C PRO A 126 12.78 18.31 -24.23
N LEU A 127 13.14 17.51 -25.24
CA LEU A 127 12.60 16.17 -25.47
C LEU A 127 13.11 15.16 -24.43
N LEU A 128 14.33 15.39 -23.91
CA LEU A 128 14.97 14.52 -22.94
C LEU A 128 14.18 14.47 -21.62
N GLY A 129 13.75 15.62 -21.11
CA GLY A 129 13.04 15.75 -19.83
C GLY A 129 11.59 15.25 -19.87
N SER A 130 10.87 15.54 -20.95
CA SER A 130 9.44 15.28 -21.04
C SER A 130 9.09 13.89 -21.54
N MET A 131 9.91 13.31 -22.42
CA MET A 131 9.58 12.05 -23.12
C MET A 131 10.64 10.97 -22.93
N LEU A 132 11.92 11.29 -23.17
CA LEU A 132 12.96 10.26 -23.22
C LEU A 132 13.23 9.66 -21.85
N ILE A 133 13.41 10.49 -20.83
CA ILE A 133 13.61 10.06 -19.44
C ILE A 133 12.46 9.16 -18.97
N PRO A 134 11.19 9.60 -18.99
CA PRO A 134 10.10 8.77 -18.48
C PRO A 134 9.95 7.48 -19.30
N PHE A 135 10.15 7.51 -20.62
CA PHE A 135 10.07 6.31 -21.46
C PHE A 135 11.15 5.27 -21.13
N VAL A 136 12.42 5.68 -21.15
CA VAL A 136 13.55 4.76 -20.92
C VAL A 136 13.52 4.23 -19.50
N THR A 137 13.25 5.09 -18.53
CA THR A 137 13.17 4.69 -17.11
C THR A 137 12.05 3.69 -16.89
N LEU A 138 10.87 3.93 -17.47
CA LEU A 138 9.74 3.01 -17.35
C LEU A 138 10.03 1.67 -18.03
N LEU A 139 10.66 1.67 -19.20
CA LEU A 139 11.02 0.44 -19.90
C LEU A 139 12.01 -0.38 -19.09
N VAL A 140 13.13 0.23 -18.67
CA VAL A 140 14.18 -0.46 -17.91
C VAL A 140 13.66 -0.94 -16.57
N PHE A 141 13.08 -0.04 -15.75
CA PHE A 141 12.64 -0.40 -14.40
C PHE A 141 11.33 -1.17 -14.37
N GLY A 142 10.43 -1.00 -15.35
CA GLY A 142 9.23 -1.81 -15.46
C GLY A 142 9.56 -3.27 -15.72
N VAL A 143 10.41 -3.54 -16.71
CA VAL A 143 10.88 -4.91 -17.03
C VAL A 143 11.70 -5.48 -15.88
N LEU A 144 12.65 -4.71 -15.34
CA LEU A 144 13.50 -5.15 -14.24
C LEU A 144 12.70 -5.44 -12.96
N THR A 145 11.66 -4.66 -12.69
CA THR A 145 10.79 -4.89 -11.52
C THR A 145 9.92 -6.10 -11.70
N TYR A 146 9.42 -6.37 -12.90
CA TYR A 146 8.63 -7.57 -13.17
C TYR A 146 9.46 -8.85 -12.96
N TYR A 147 10.67 -8.91 -13.52
CA TYR A 147 11.46 -10.15 -13.50
C TYR A 147 12.32 -10.34 -12.25
N VAL A 148 12.84 -9.27 -11.64
CA VAL A 148 13.88 -9.37 -10.60
C VAL A 148 13.46 -8.68 -9.31
N ILE A 149 13.23 -7.36 -9.34
CA ILE A 149 13.09 -6.59 -8.09
C ILE A 149 11.79 -6.94 -7.37
N GLY A 150 10.69 -7.09 -8.10
CA GLY A 150 9.39 -7.38 -7.54
C GLY A 150 9.35 -8.69 -6.74
N PRO A 151 9.72 -9.84 -7.33
CA PRO A 151 9.78 -11.12 -6.62
C PRO A 151 10.69 -11.08 -5.39
N VAL A 152 11.92 -10.57 -5.54
CA VAL A 152 12.89 -10.48 -4.44
C VAL A 152 12.36 -9.65 -3.28
N MET A 153 11.73 -8.51 -3.56
CA MET A 153 11.16 -7.65 -2.51
C MET A 153 9.91 -8.25 -1.88
N SER A 154 9.12 -9.00 -2.66
CA SER A 154 7.94 -9.73 -2.17
C SER A 154 8.34 -10.83 -1.18
N ASP A 155 9.43 -11.56 -1.45
CA ASP A 155 9.97 -12.58 -0.54
C ASP A 155 10.51 -11.97 0.76
N LEU A 156 11.22 -10.84 0.65
CA LEU A 156 11.71 -10.10 1.81
C LEU A 156 10.57 -9.60 2.71
N ILE A 157 9.53 -8.99 2.12
CA ILE A 157 8.33 -8.60 2.85
C ILE A 157 7.63 -9.83 3.42
N GLY A 158 7.48 -10.90 2.66
CA GLY A 158 6.88 -12.15 3.12
C GLY A 158 7.59 -12.73 4.34
N GLY A 159 8.93 -12.75 4.33
CA GLY A 159 9.75 -13.17 5.46
C GLY A 159 9.58 -12.28 6.69
N LEU A 160 9.54 -10.96 6.50
CA LEU A 160 9.29 -10.00 7.58
C LEU A 160 7.90 -10.17 8.20
N LEU A 161 6.87 -10.35 7.36
CA LEU A 161 5.50 -10.59 7.82
C LEU A 161 5.39 -11.93 8.55
N HIS A 162 6.06 -12.98 8.05
CA HIS A 162 6.15 -14.26 8.74
C HIS A 162 6.77 -14.09 10.13
N PHE A 163 7.90 -13.39 10.22
CA PHE A 163 8.55 -13.09 11.50
C PHE A 163 7.60 -12.36 12.46
N LEU A 164 6.94 -11.29 12.01
CA LEU A 164 5.97 -10.53 12.81
C LEU A 164 4.79 -11.37 13.31
N ASN A 165 4.33 -12.32 12.50
CA ASN A 165 3.23 -13.21 12.86
C ASN A 165 3.66 -14.33 13.81
N THR A 166 4.93 -14.74 13.79
CA THR A 166 5.49 -15.73 14.74
C THR A 166 5.75 -15.17 16.14
N ILE A 167 5.71 -13.84 16.34
CA ILE A 167 5.89 -13.23 17.67
C ILE A 167 4.73 -13.64 18.59
N PRO A 168 4.99 -14.17 19.79
CA PRO A 168 3.95 -14.57 20.73
C PRO A 168 3.08 -13.37 21.16
N PRO A 169 1.76 -13.58 21.38
CA PRO A 169 0.83 -12.49 21.70
C PRO A 169 1.19 -11.66 22.94
N SER A 170 1.85 -12.26 23.93
CA SER A 170 2.33 -11.57 25.14
C SER A 170 3.36 -10.47 24.82
N MET A 171 4.20 -10.67 23.81
CA MET A 171 5.23 -9.71 23.40
C MET A 171 4.71 -8.67 22.41
N LYS A 172 3.59 -8.95 21.73
CA LYS A 172 2.91 -7.98 20.86
C LYS A 172 2.46 -6.73 21.65
N PHE A 173 2.10 -6.88 22.92
CA PHE A 173 1.78 -5.72 23.78
C PHE A 173 2.98 -4.80 24.01
N ALA A 174 4.15 -5.35 24.33
CA ALA A 174 5.36 -4.57 24.53
C ALA A 174 5.78 -3.85 23.24
N ALA A 175 5.66 -4.54 22.10
CA ALA A 175 5.98 -3.96 20.80
C ALA A 175 4.94 -2.89 20.37
N ALA A 176 3.65 -3.07 20.66
CA ALA A 176 2.63 -2.03 20.45
C ALA A 176 2.86 -0.81 21.35
N PHE A 177 3.27 -1.02 22.61
CA PHE A 177 3.66 0.07 23.51
C PHE A 177 4.86 0.84 22.97
N LEU A 178 5.88 0.14 22.44
CA LEU A 178 7.04 0.77 21.81
C LEU A 178 6.63 1.65 20.61
N VAL A 179 5.80 1.11 19.71
CA VAL A 179 5.31 1.88 18.54
C VAL A 179 4.47 3.08 18.99
N GLY A 180 3.63 2.93 20.03
CA GLY A 180 2.90 4.03 20.66
C GLY A 180 3.81 5.10 21.25
N ALA A 181 4.89 4.70 21.92
CA ALA A 181 5.90 5.61 22.45
C ALA A 181 6.63 6.36 21.32
N MET A 182 6.95 5.69 20.20
CA MET A 182 7.55 6.33 19.03
C MET A 182 6.65 7.40 18.40
N LEU A 183 5.32 7.20 18.42
CA LEU A 183 4.36 8.21 17.97
C LEU A 183 4.34 9.45 18.88
N ALA A 184 4.43 9.24 20.20
CA ALA A 184 4.39 10.32 21.19
C ALA A 184 5.73 11.07 21.36
N PHE A 185 6.86 10.43 21.04
CA PHE A 185 8.21 10.94 21.34
C PHE A 185 8.52 12.28 20.66
N ASP A 186 8.17 12.41 19.38
CA ASP A 186 8.67 13.51 18.52
C ASP A 186 7.54 14.44 18.04
N MET A 187 6.32 14.31 18.59
CA MET A 187 5.13 15.15 18.31
C MET A 187 4.96 15.61 16.84
N GLY A 188 5.28 14.76 15.86
CA GLY A 188 5.20 15.12 14.42
C GLY A 188 6.52 15.08 13.64
N GLY A 189 7.67 14.93 14.31
CA GLY A 189 8.98 14.83 13.66
C GLY A 189 9.27 13.48 12.97
N PRO A 190 10.52 13.24 12.54
CA PRO A 190 10.91 12.06 11.76
C PRO A 190 10.55 10.71 12.38
N ILE A 191 10.63 10.60 13.72
CA ILE A 191 10.35 9.34 14.42
C ILE A 191 8.87 9.00 14.31
N ASN A 192 8.00 9.99 14.56
CA ASN A 192 6.55 9.84 14.43
C ASN A 192 6.15 9.45 13.00
N LYS A 193 6.73 10.09 11.96
CA LYS A 193 6.42 9.75 10.55
C LYS A 193 6.79 8.32 10.18
N THR A 194 7.89 7.82 10.73
CA THR A 194 8.34 6.43 10.49
C THR A 194 7.40 5.43 11.16
N ALA A 195 6.97 5.73 12.39
CA ALA A 195 6.00 4.91 13.12
C ALA A 195 4.63 4.87 12.43
N TRP A 196 4.10 6.01 11.96
CA TRP A 196 2.87 6.07 11.16
C TRP A 196 2.95 5.20 9.91
N PHE A 197 4.09 5.23 9.23
CA PHE A 197 4.27 4.50 7.99
C PHE A 197 4.39 2.98 8.19
N PHE A 198 5.09 2.56 9.25
CA PHE A 198 5.13 1.16 9.67
C PHE A 198 3.73 0.63 9.95
N CYS A 199 2.95 1.39 10.72
CA CYS A 199 1.55 1.13 10.98
C CYS A 199 0.77 0.93 9.66
N PHE A 200 0.72 1.93 8.79
CA PHE A 200 -0.07 1.82 7.54
C PHE A 200 0.35 0.66 6.64
N SER A 201 1.63 0.30 6.66
CA SER A 201 2.13 -0.88 5.95
C SER A 201 1.53 -2.19 6.48
N LEU A 202 1.34 -2.32 7.80
CA LEU A 202 0.66 -3.48 8.39
C LEU A 202 -0.83 -3.52 8.00
N LEU A 203 -1.47 -2.34 7.96
CA LEU A 203 -2.88 -2.21 7.60
C LEU A 203 -3.16 -2.63 6.15
N GLU A 204 -2.29 -2.23 5.21
CA GLU A 204 -2.33 -2.66 3.82
C GLU A 204 -2.15 -4.18 3.67
N LYS A 205 -1.31 -4.80 4.51
CA LYS A 205 -1.14 -6.26 4.52
C LYS A 205 -2.25 -7.00 5.29
N HIS A 206 -3.31 -6.30 5.68
CA HIS A 206 -4.46 -6.83 6.44
C HIS A 206 -4.08 -7.43 7.80
N ILE A 207 -2.99 -6.96 8.41
CA ILE A 207 -2.56 -7.41 9.74
C ILE A 207 -3.06 -6.41 10.77
N TYR A 208 -4.17 -6.74 11.42
CA TYR A 208 -4.84 -5.87 12.40
C TYR A 208 -4.48 -6.16 13.86
N ASP A 209 -3.79 -7.28 14.13
CA ASP A 209 -3.45 -7.73 15.49
C ASP A 209 -2.62 -6.72 16.29
N TRP A 210 -1.96 -5.79 15.60
CA TRP A 210 -1.13 -4.73 16.17
C TRP A 210 -1.91 -3.49 16.59
N TYR A 211 -3.17 -3.34 16.15
CA TYR A 211 -3.93 -2.09 16.28
C TYR A 211 -5.00 -2.10 17.37
N ALA A 212 -5.49 -3.26 17.77
CA ALA A 212 -6.44 -3.39 18.88
C ALA A 212 -6.59 -4.84 19.32
N HIS A 213 -6.64 -5.03 20.64
CA HIS A 213 -7.03 -6.28 21.26
C HIS A 213 -8.38 -6.75 20.70
N ARG A 214 -8.42 -7.97 20.15
CA ARG A 214 -9.59 -8.69 19.62
C ARG A 214 -10.93 -8.15 20.14
N ARG A 215 -11.64 -7.36 19.33
CA ARG A 215 -13.10 -7.20 19.42
C ARG A 215 -13.79 -7.40 18.07
N ARG A 216 -13.20 -8.20 17.17
CA ARG A 216 -13.82 -8.47 15.86
C ARG A 216 -14.90 -9.56 15.88
N CYS A 217 -15.07 -10.29 16.99
CA CYS A 217 -16.15 -11.28 17.08
C CYS A 217 -17.57 -10.69 17.24
N ARG A 218 -17.76 -9.38 17.42
CA ARG A 218 -19.11 -8.83 17.66
C ARG A 218 -19.84 -8.31 16.42
N VAL A 219 -19.12 -7.94 15.36
CA VAL A 219 -19.73 -7.45 14.12
C VAL A 219 -20.03 -8.61 13.15
N ASP A 220 -19.18 -9.64 13.14
CA ASP A 220 -19.39 -10.82 12.29
C ASP A 220 -20.45 -11.79 12.87
N ALA A 221 -20.66 -11.79 14.19
CA ALA A 221 -21.72 -12.60 14.82
C ALA A 221 -23.14 -12.20 14.39
N ALA A 222 -23.36 -10.94 13.99
CA ALA A 222 -24.62 -10.48 13.44
C ALA A 222 -24.84 -10.92 11.97
N ARG A 223 -23.75 -11.25 11.24
CA ARG A 223 -23.82 -11.78 9.87
C ARG A 223 -23.83 -13.31 9.80
N CYS A 224 -23.32 -14.01 10.82
CA CYS A 224 -23.14 -15.46 10.83
C CYS A 224 -24.01 -16.21 11.85
N GLY A 225 -25.26 -15.79 12.07
CA GLY A 225 -26.29 -16.61 12.70
C GLY A 225 -25.87 -17.31 14.01
N GLY A 226 -25.11 -16.63 14.86
CA GLY A 226 -24.79 -17.11 16.21
C GLY A 226 -23.70 -18.20 16.36
N SER A 227 -23.00 -18.61 15.30
CA SER A 227 -21.88 -19.57 15.44
C SER A 227 -20.55 -18.92 15.05
N CYS A 228 -19.80 -18.48 16.07
CA CYS A 228 -18.42 -17.99 15.92
C CYS A 228 -17.46 -19.17 15.76
N ASP A 229 -17.41 -19.75 14.56
CA ASP A 229 -16.29 -20.62 14.18
C ASP A 229 -15.18 -19.81 13.51
N VAL A 230 -13.97 -20.02 14.01
CA VAL A 230 -12.73 -19.28 13.73
C VAL A 230 -12.33 -19.33 12.25
N HIS A 231 -12.98 -20.16 11.44
CA HIS A 231 -12.75 -20.29 10.00
C HIS A 231 -13.42 -19.20 9.13
N CYS A 232 -14.39 -18.44 9.65
CA CYS A 232 -15.14 -17.50 8.81
C CYS A 232 -14.40 -16.17 8.54
N ALA A 233 -13.31 -15.88 9.25
CA ALA A 233 -12.54 -14.65 9.12
C ALA A 233 -11.67 -14.59 7.84
N GLN A 234 -11.48 -15.71 7.13
CA GLN A 234 -10.68 -15.75 5.90
C GLN A 234 -11.50 -15.60 4.62
N THR A 235 -12.84 -15.60 4.68
CA THR A 235 -13.70 -15.64 3.49
C THR A 235 -14.22 -14.29 2.98
N VAL A 236 -13.83 -13.17 3.60
CA VAL A 236 -14.25 -11.85 3.14
C VAL A 236 -13.14 -11.22 2.29
N TYR A 237 -13.22 -11.49 0.97
CA TYR A 237 -12.49 -10.95 -0.21
C TYR A 237 -11.48 -11.88 -0.93
N PRO A 238 -11.40 -11.78 -2.27
CA PRO A 238 -12.16 -12.54 -3.25
C PRO A 238 -11.36 -13.74 -3.75
N THR A 239 -11.76 -14.95 -3.36
CA THR A 239 -11.53 -16.12 -4.21
C THR A 239 -12.87 -16.78 -4.42
N GLY A 240 -13.33 -16.79 -5.67
CA GLY A 240 -14.53 -17.50 -6.05
C GLY A 240 -14.35 -18.97 -5.76
N LYS A 241 -14.94 -19.45 -4.66
CA LYS A 241 -15.46 -20.81 -4.47
C LYS A 241 -16.32 -20.82 -3.20
N ARG A 242 -17.63 -20.94 -3.42
CA ARG A 242 -18.64 -21.24 -2.38
C ARG A 242 -18.50 -22.70 -1.96
N GLY A 243 -18.75 -22.99 -0.69
CA GLY A 243 -19.05 -24.34 -0.21
C GLY A 243 -19.12 -24.40 1.31
N CYS A 244 -20.31 -24.16 1.88
CA CYS A 244 -20.65 -24.64 3.22
C CYS A 244 -21.01 -26.12 3.14
N GLN A 245 -20.36 -26.95 3.95
CA GLN A 245 -20.99 -28.06 4.66
C GLN A 245 -20.76 -27.81 6.14
#